data_AF-A0A438GGH4-F1
#
_entry.id   AF-A0A438GGH4-F1
#
_cell.length_a   1.000
_cell.length_b   1.000
_cell.length_c   1.000
_cell.angle_alpha   90.00
_cell.angle_beta   90.00
_cell.angle_gamma   90.00
#
_symmetry.space_group_name_H-M   'P 1'
#
loop_
_entity.id
_entity.type
_entity.pdbx_description
1 polymer ?
#
loop_
_entity_poly.entity_id
_entity_poly.type
_entity_poly.pdbx_seq_one_letter_code
_entity_poly.pdbx_strand_id
1 'polypeptide(L)'
;MHPEVEDEADIRDMEGKLTLKGTLSRKSPSLTFLLHPKSEGIQFEATFSEPMMIESTYTTGPSSEPSFTELPHTKIPSQAPHTPDYAPWMDLSAQINSLGTHMEELAVVSDTRFYSMEDRIDQYQIGFTSQFEHLQQRFERIEEHMDQQQATFEHLQQSIEHIESRQESQHEEMMAYLRSVFPSPQP
;
A
#
# COMPACT_ATOMS: atom_id res chain seq x y z
N MET A 1 -34.69 -23.43 -29.66
CA MET A 1 -34.76 -24.26 -28.44
C MET A 1 -33.58 -25.23 -28.47
N HIS A 2 -32.54 -24.93 -27.70
CA HIS A 2 -31.52 -25.88 -27.19
C HIS A 2 -32.09 -26.51 -25.88
N PRO A 3 -31.48 -27.50 -25.18
CA PRO A 3 -30.35 -28.41 -25.47
C PRO A 3 -30.51 -29.88 -24.89
N GLU A 4 -29.44 -30.70 -24.98
CA GLU A 4 -28.89 -31.63 -23.94
C GLU A 4 -29.60 -32.95 -23.52
N VAL A 5 -28.92 -34.11 -23.71
CA VAL A 5 -28.74 -35.29 -22.80
C VAL A 5 -27.65 -36.22 -23.41
N GLU A 6 -26.45 -36.37 -22.83
CA GLU A 6 -25.93 -37.41 -21.89
C GLU A 6 -25.54 -38.78 -22.48
N ASP A 7 -24.29 -39.19 -22.19
CA ASP A 7 -23.79 -40.53 -21.76
C ASP A 7 -22.25 -40.53 -21.88
N GLU A 8 -21.47 -40.25 -20.84
CA GLU A 8 -21.14 -41.07 -19.64
C GLU A 8 -20.27 -42.30 -19.92
N ALA A 9 -19.01 -42.23 -19.46
CA ALA A 9 -18.16 -43.31 -18.96
C ALA A 9 -16.89 -42.66 -18.38
N ASP A 10 -16.32 -42.98 -17.22
CA ASP A 10 -16.62 -43.91 -16.14
C ASP A 10 -15.63 -43.47 -15.02
N ILE A 11 -16.11 -42.80 -13.98
CA ILE A 11 -15.26 -42.37 -12.86
C ILE A 11 -15.27 -43.48 -11.82
N ARG A 12 -14.22 -44.31 -11.85
CA ARG A 12 -13.98 -45.29 -10.80
C ARG A 12 -13.42 -44.63 -9.55
N ASP A 13 -14.26 -44.66 -8.53
CA ASP A 13 -13.96 -44.39 -7.14
C ASP A 13 -12.93 -45.40 -6.59
N MET A 14 -11.91 -44.91 -5.89
CA MET A 14 -11.09 -45.75 -5.01
C MET A 14 -10.59 -44.92 -3.83
N GLU A 15 -11.43 -44.83 -2.81
CA GLU A 15 -11.05 -44.41 -1.47
C GLU A 15 -9.88 -45.25 -0.93
N GLY A 16 -8.79 -44.58 -0.57
CA GLY A 16 -7.63 -45.16 0.09
C GLY A 16 -7.14 -44.29 1.23
N LYS A 17 -7.85 -44.31 2.35
CA LYS A 17 -7.46 -43.73 3.64
C LYS A 17 -6.19 -44.47 4.16
N LEU A 18 -5.11 -43.73 4.47
CA LEU A 18 -4.35 -43.75 5.75
C LEU A 18 -2.92 -43.14 5.65
N THR A 19 -2.79 -41.96 6.26
CA THR A 19 -1.68 -41.42 7.10
C THR A 19 -0.20 -41.55 6.68
N LEU A 20 0.47 -40.41 6.47
CA LEU A 20 1.92 -40.30 6.66
C LEU A 20 2.24 -39.26 7.76
N LYS A 21 2.68 -39.77 8.91
CA LYS A 21 3.24 -39.02 10.03
C LYS A 21 4.76 -39.20 9.91
N GLY A 22 5.51 -38.13 9.64
CA GLY A 22 6.96 -38.23 9.41
C GLY A 22 7.63 -36.87 9.29
N THR A 23 8.09 -36.37 10.44
CA THR A 23 8.70 -35.07 10.75
C THR A 23 9.91 -34.67 9.89
N LEU A 24 9.90 -33.45 9.33
CA LEU A 24 11.14 -32.71 9.02
C LEU A 24 11.20 -31.44 9.88
N SER A 25 11.79 -31.60 11.06
CA SER A 25 12.30 -30.47 11.85
C SER A 25 13.72 -30.18 11.36
N ARG A 26 14.01 -28.92 10.99
CA ARG A 26 15.02 -28.10 11.68
C ARG A 26 15.28 -26.74 11.00
N LYS A 27 14.88 -25.71 11.74
CA LYS A 27 15.44 -24.35 11.89
C LYS A 27 15.41 -23.39 10.70
N SER A 28 14.30 -22.67 10.61
CA SER A 28 14.24 -21.26 10.21
C SER A 28 15.08 -20.40 11.19
N PRO A 29 15.77 -19.34 10.73
CA PRO A 29 16.18 -18.25 11.61
C PRO A 29 14.92 -17.61 12.19
N SER A 30 14.86 -17.53 13.52
CA SER A 30 13.77 -16.90 14.26
C SER A 30 13.69 -15.40 13.90
N LEU A 31 12.82 -15.07 12.95
CA LEU A 31 12.32 -13.72 12.77
C LEU A 31 11.17 -13.54 13.76
N THR A 32 11.49 -13.01 14.94
CA THR A 32 10.51 -12.56 15.92
C THR A 32 9.78 -11.34 15.37
N PHE A 33 8.82 -11.57 14.47
CA PHE A 33 7.80 -10.58 14.15
C PHE A 33 6.73 -10.62 15.24
N LEU A 34 6.97 -9.91 16.33
CA LEU A 34 5.90 -9.46 17.21
C LEU A 34 5.70 -7.98 16.95
N LEU A 35 4.89 -7.65 15.94
CA LEU A 35 4.05 -6.46 15.94
C LEU A 35 2.91 -6.70 14.93
N HIS A 36 1.75 -7.11 15.45
CA HIS A 36 0.49 -7.01 14.71
C HIS A 36 0.17 -5.52 14.51
N PRO A 37 -0.08 -5.11 13.27
CA PRO A 37 -1.38 -4.53 13.00
C PRO A 37 -2.04 -5.26 11.84
N LYS A 38 -3.26 -5.73 12.11
CA LYS A 38 -4.14 -6.40 11.17
C LYS A 38 -4.61 -5.40 10.12
N SER A 39 -4.01 -5.40 8.93
CA SER A 39 -4.57 -4.71 7.76
C SER A 39 -5.39 -5.70 6.94
N GLU A 40 -6.62 -5.88 7.37
CA GLU A 40 -7.69 -6.45 6.55
C GLU A 40 -8.06 -5.40 5.49
N GLY A 41 -8.12 -5.80 4.23
CA GLY A 41 -8.25 -4.90 3.09
C GLY A 41 -9.45 -3.97 3.23
N ILE A 42 -9.19 -2.66 3.11
CA ILE A 42 -10.22 -1.66 2.86
C ILE A 42 -9.74 -0.90 1.64
N GLN A 43 -10.56 -0.90 0.59
CA GLN A 43 -10.33 -0.04 -0.57
C GLN A 43 -10.32 1.40 -0.07
N PHE A 44 -9.19 2.09 -0.25
CA PHE A 44 -9.12 3.52 0.00
C PHE A 44 -9.74 4.23 -1.20
N GLU A 45 -11.07 4.25 -1.24
CA GLU A 45 -11.81 5.19 -2.09
C GLU A 45 -11.55 6.59 -1.52
N ALA A 46 -10.58 7.29 -2.10
CA ALA A 46 -10.29 8.67 -1.76
C ALA A 46 -11.45 9.55 -2.26
N THR A 47 -12.50 9.69 -1.45
CA THR A 47 -13.44 10.79 -1.62
C THR A 47 -12.71 12.07 -1.25
N PHE A 48 -12.09 12.71 -2.24
CA PHE A 48 -11.73 14.12 -2.14
C PHE A 48 -13.03 14.89 -1.85
N SER A 49 -13.25 15.28 -0.59
CA SER A 49 -14.31 16.22 -0.27
C SER A 49 -13.97 17.55 -0.92
N GLU A 50 -14.71 17.93 -1.96
CA GLU A 50 -14.81 19.31 -2.39
C GLU A 50 -15.14 20.18 -1.16
N PRO A 51 -14.49 21.34 -0.98
CA PRO A 51 -14.92 22.28 0.04
C PRO A 51 -16.31 22.78 -0.37
N MET A 52 -17.35 22.22 0.24
CA MET A 52 -18.71 22.70 0.06
C MET A 52 -18.76 24.13 0.58
N MET A 53 -18.95 25.06 -0.36
CA MET A 53 -19.21 26.47 -0.08
C MET A 53 -20.38 26.55 0.90
N ILE A 54 -20.11 26.91 2.15
CA ILE A 54 -21.17 27.34 3.06
C ILE A 54 -21.60 28.70 2.53
N GLU A 55 -22.61 28.71 1.66
CA GLU A 55 -23.37 29.94 1.41
C GLU A 55 -23.90 30.39 2.77
N SER A 56 -23.37 31.52 3.25
CA SER A 56 -23.83 32.18 4.45
C SER A 56 -25.26 32.66 4.21
N THR A 57 -26.21 31.77 4.42
CA THR A 57 -27.64 32.08 4.45
C THR A 57 -27.89 32.88 5.72
N TYR A 58 -27.80 34.20 5.62
CA TYR A 58 -28.37 35.09 6.62
C TYR A 58 -29.90 34.95 6.53
N THR A 59 -30.47 34.06 7.33
CA THR A 59 -31.90 34.15 7.60
C THR A 59 -32.09 35.31 8.58
N THR A 60 -32.57 36.43 8.06
CA THR A 60 -33.21 37.50 8.83
C THR A 60 -34.39 36.89 9.60
N GLY A 61 -34.12 36.39 10.80
CA GLY A 61 -35.14 36.06 11.79
C GLY A 61 -35.75 37.34 12.36
N PRO A 62 -37.00 37.31 12.85
CA PRO A 62 -37.67 38.50 13.34
C PRO A 62 -36.87 39.08 14.51
N SER A 63 -36.51 40.36 14.37
CA SER A 63 -35.94 41.21 15.41
C SER A 63 -36.73 41.01 16.69
N SER A 64 -36.15 40.31 17.66
CA SER A 64 -36.66 40.30 19.03
C SER A 64 -36.35 41.68 19.59
N GLU A 65 -37.37 42.56 19.64
CA GLU A 65 -37.32 43.76 20.45
C GLU A 65 -36.80 43.39 21.85
N PRO A 66 -35.84 44.16 22.42
CA PRO A 66 -35.48 43.95 23.80
C PRO A 66 -36.70 44.38 24.63
N SER A 67 -37.44 43.39 25.13
CA SER A 67 -38.54 43.64 26.06
C SER A 67 -37.95 44.27 27.31
N PHE A 68 -38.12 45.58 27.45
CA PHE A 68 -37.76 46.33 28.65
C PHE A 68 -38.71 45.87 29.77
N THR A 69 -38.28 44.87 30.53
CA THR A 69 -39.00 44.48 31.73
C THR A 69 -38.59 45.45 32.81
N GLU A 70 -39.51 46.36 33.16
CA GLU A 70 -39.41 47.25 34.30
C GLU A 70 -39.06 46.44 35.56
N LEU A 71 -37.84 46.63 36.07
CA LEU A 71 -37.39 45.98 37.30
C LEU A 71 -38.23 46.52 38.47
N PRO A 72 -38.85 45.68 39.32
CA PRO A 72 -39.62 46.19 40.45
C PRO A 72 -38.66 46.91 41.39
N HIS A 73 -39.02 48.13 41.79
CA HIS A 73 -38.26 48.98 42.70
C HIS A 73 -38.04 48.29 44.06
N THR A 74 -37.03 47.44 44.11
CA THR A 74 -36.55 46.81 45.34
C THR A 74 -35.47 47.72 45.90
N LYS A 75 -35.88 48.42 46.96
CA LYS A 75 -35.11 49.27 47.86
C LYS A 75 -33.68 48.74 48.05
N ILE A 76 -32.70 49.48 47.52
CA ILE A 76 -31.26 49.25 47.68
C ILE A 76 -30.92 49.29 49.18
N PRO A 77 -30.40 48.22 49.82
CA PRO A 77 -29.63 48.37 51.03
C PRO A 77 -28.26 48.91 50.61
N SER A 78 -28.00 50.15 50.97
CA SER A 78 -26.69 50.78 50.85
C SER A 78 -25.70 50.09 51.79
N GLN A 79 -25.13 48.97 51.34
CA GLN A 79 -23.91 48.43 51.90
C GLN A 79 -22.84 48.57 50.82
N ALA A 80 -21.88 49.44 51.08
CA ALA A 80 -20.77 49.73 50.19
C ALA A 80 -20.08 48.42 49.75
N PRO A 81 -19.92 48.16 48.45
CA PRO A 81 -18.98 47.14 48.00
C PRO A 81 -17.61 47.59 48.50
N HIS A 82 -16.94 46.74 49.28
CA HIS A 82 -15.52 46.93 49.55
C HIS A 82 -14.85 47.16 48.19
N THR A 83 -14.29 48.35 48.01
CA THR A 83 -13.34 48.65 46.94
C THR A 83 -12.31 47.53 46.93
N PRO A 84 -12.21 46.72 45.86
CA PRO A 84 -10.91 46.15 45.57
C PRO A 84 -10.02 47.36 45.32
N ASP A 85 -9.03 47.59 46.18
CA ASP A 85 -7.94 48.56 45.97
C ASP A 85 -7.01 48.09 44.83
N TYR A 86 -7.61 47.64 43.73
CA TYR A 86 -6.96 47.21 42.52
C TYR A 86 -7.61 47.97 41.39
N ALA A 87 -6.83 48.84 40.76
CA ALA A 87 -7.29 49.57 39.61
C ALA A 87 -7.52 48.56 38.46
N PRO A 88 -8.77 48.33 38.00
CA PRO A 88 -9.11 47.24 37.07
C PRO A 88 -8.35 47.27 35.74
N TRP A 89 -7.75 48.42 35.40
CA TRP A 89 -6.89 48.59 34.22
C TRP A 89 -5.51 47.92 34.35
N MET A 90 -5.00 47.73 35.57
CA MET A 90 -3.75 46.99 35.81
C MET A 90 -3.94 45.50 35.52
N ASP A 91 -5.11 44.95 35.88
CA ASP A 91 -5.48 43.55 35.61
C ASP A 91 -5.65 43.30 34.10
N LEU A 92 -6.30 44.22 33.38
CA LEU A 92 -6.42 44.13 31.93
C LEU A 92 -5.04 44.15 31.22
N SER A 93 -4.11 44.97 31.73
CA SER A 93 -2.76 45.06 31.17
C SER A 93 -1.97 43.75 31.39
N ALA A 94 -2.09 43.15 32.57
CA ALA A 94 -1.50 41.83 32.86
C ALA A 94 -2.11 40.73 31.96
N GLN A 95 -3.44 40.77 31.73
CA GLN A 95 -4.12 39.84 30.82
C GLN A 95 -3.66 40.00 29.36
N ILE A 96 -3.51 41.22 28.86
CA ILE A 96 -2.99 41.49 27.50
C ILE A 96 -1.56 40.99 27.35
N ASN A 97 -0.71 41.24 28.34
CA ASN A 97 0.68 40.75 28.33
C ASN A 97 0.72 39.22 28.39
N SER A 98 -0.10 38.59 29.23
CA SER A 98 -0.23 37.12 29.31
C SER A 98 -0.71 36.52 27.99
N LEU A 99 -1.65 37.17 27.30
CA LEU A 99 -2.12 36.74 25.99
C LEU A 99 -1.00 36.85 24.94
N GLY A 100 -0.21 37.93 24.97
CA GLY A 100 0.96 38.11 24.13
C GLY A 100 1.98 36.98 24.31
N THR A 101 2.35 36.67 25.56
CA THR A 101 3.27 35.56 25.87
C THR A 101 2.71 34.21 25.42
N HIS A 102 1.43 33.94 25.67
CA HIS A 102 0.81 32.68 25.23
C HIS A 102 0.75 32.57 23.70
N MET A 103 0.54 33.69 22.99
CA MET A 103 0.60 33.70 21.52
C MET A 103 2.01 33.43 21.00
N GLU A 104 3.04 33.96 21.65
CA GLU A 104 4.45 33.66 21.32
C GLU A 104 4.78 32.18 21.56
N GLU A 105 4.38 31.62 22.71
CA GLU A 105 4.54 30.20 23.02
C GLU A 105 3.84 29.31 21.98
N LEU A 106 2.61 29.67 21.60
CA LEU A 106 1.86 28.93 20.59
C LEU A 106 2.55 28.97 19.22
N ALA A 107 3.12 30.11 18.82
CA ALA A 107 3.88 30.25 17.58
C ALA A 107 5.10 29.33 17.56
N VAL A 108 5.87 29.31 18.65
CA VAL A 108 7.06 28.42 18.78
C VAL A 108 6.66 26.94 18.76
N VAL A 109 5.59 26.57 19.45
CA VAL A 109 5.06 25.19 19.45
C VAL A 109 4.58 24.81 18.05
N SER A 110 3.90 25.71 17.33
CA SER A 110 3.46 25.44 15.96
C SER A 110 4.64 25.26 15.02
N ASP A 111 5.64 26.14 15.06
CA ASP A 111 6.83 26.05 14.20
C ASP A 111 7.57 24.73 14.43
N THR A 112 7.78 24.37 15.69
CA THR A 112 8.43 23.10 16.06
C THR A 112 7.64 21.90 15.54
N ARG A 113 6.30 21.94 15.63
CA ARG A 113 5.44 20.87 15.09
C ARG A 113 5.48 20.82 13.58
N PHE A 114 5.57 21.96 12.89
CA PHE A 114 5.72 22.01 11.44
C PHE A 114 7.05 21.39 11.01
N TYR A 115 8.18 21.75 11.63
CA TYR A 115 9.48 21.14 11.34
C TYR A 115 9.50 19.64 11.61
N SER A 116 8.86 19.18 12.68
CA SER A 116 8.75 17.75 12.96
C SER A 116 7.88 17.01 11.92
N MET A 117 6.85 17.66 11.39
CA MET A 117 6.02 17.08 10.34
C MET A 117 6.77 17.01 9.01
N GLU A 118 7.51 18.06 8.67
CA GLU A 118 8.37 18.13 7.49
C GLU A 118 9.44 17.03 7.50
N ASP A 119 10.18 16.89 8.61
CA ASP A 119 11.19 15.82 8.77
C ASP A 119 10.59 14.41 8.59
N ARG A 120 9.36 14.18 9.08
CA ARG A 120 8.67 12.91 8.85
C ARG A 120 8.33 12.70 7.38
N ILE A 121 7.89 13.74 6.68
CA ILE A 121 7.59 13.66 5.24
C ILE A 121 8.86 13.34 4.45
N ASP A 122 9.97 14.02 4.76
CA ASP A 122 11.26 13.77 4.12
C ASP A 122 11.75 12.34 4.37
N GLN A 123 11.63 11.83 5.59
CA GLN A 123 11.96 10.44 5.91
C GLN A 123 11.11 9.45 5.12
N TYR A 124 9.79 9.67 5.02
CA TYR A 124 8.93 8.82 4.20
C TYR A 124 9.32 8.88 2.73
N GLN A 125 9.65 10.07 2.21
CA GLN A 125 10.06 10.26 0.83
C GLN A 125 11.37 9.51 0.55
N ILE A 126 12.38 9.66 1.40
CA ILE A 126 13.66 8.96 1.28
C ILE A 126 13.45 7.43 1.33
N GLY A 127 12.68 6.96 2.31
CA GLY A 127 12.40 5.53 2.48
C GLY A 127 11.59 4.93 1.34
N PHE A 128 10.66 5.69 0.76
CA PHE A 128 9.90 5.28 -0.41
C PHE A 128 10.77 5.22 -1.67
N THR A 129 11.55 6.27 -1.94
CA THR A 129 12.46 6.33 -3.10
C THR A 129 13.47 5.19 -3.06
N SER A 130 14.08 4.93 -1.90
CA SER A 130 15.06 3.84 -1.76
C SER A 130 14.45 2.45 -2.02
N GLN A 131 13.24 2.20 -1.52
CA GLN A 131 12.55 0.93 -1.79
C GLN A 131 12.20 0.77 -3.27
N PHE A 132 11.78 1.86 -3.92
CA PHE A 132 11.46 1.85 -5.34
C PHE A 132 12.70 1.60 -6.20
N GLU A 133 13.82 2.28 -5.93
CA GLU A 133 15.11 2.04 -6.60
C GLU A 133 15.57 0.59 -6.42
N HIS A 134 15.45 0.04 -5.21
CA HIS A 134 15.78 -1.37 -4.96
C HIS A 134 14.91 -2.32 -5.79
N LEU A 135 13.61 -2.02 -5.92
CA LEU A 135 12.71 -2.82 -6.74
C LEU A 135 13.06 -2.74 -8.23
N GLN A 136 13.39 -1.55 -8.73
CA GLN A 136 13.85 -1.35 -10.12
C GLN A 136 15.11 -2.19 -10.41
N GLN A 137 16.12 -2.13 -9.53
CA GLN A 137 17.33 -2.96 -9.66
C GLN A 137 17.02 -4.46 -9.68
N ARG A 138 16.02 -4.89 -8.91
CA ARG A 138 15.61 -6.29 -8.88
C ARG A 138 14.97 -6.71 -10.20
N PHE A 139 14.20 -5.83 -10.84
CA PHE A 139 13.64 -6.10 -12.17
C PHE A 139 14.72 -6.14 -13.25
N GLU A 140 15.67 -5.20 -13.24
CA GLU A 140 16.78 -5.17 -14.19
C GLU A 140 17.62 -6.46 -14.12
N ARG A 141 17.91 -6.97 -12.92
CA ARG A 141 18.60 -8.26 -12.75
C ARG A 141 17.78 -9.44 -13.29
N ILE A 142 16.47 -9.43 -13.10
CA ILE A 142 15.59 -10.49 -13.60
C ILE A 142 15.56 -10.48 -15.12
N GLU A 143 15.54 -9.30 -15.73
CA GLU A 143 15.59 -9.10 -17.17
C GLU A 143 16.91 -9.64 -17.76
N GLU A 144 18.05 -9.26 -17.18
CA GLU A 144 19.36 -9.81 -17.57
C GLU A 144 19.40 -11.34 -17.49
N HIS A 145 18.84 -11.90 -16.41
CA HIS A 145 18.77 -13.36 -16.25
C HIS A 145 17.85 -14.02 -17.28
N MET A 146 16.74 -13.37 -17.65
CA MET A 146 15.83 -13.86 -18.68
C MET A 146 16.50 -13.86 -20.06
N ASP A 147 17.23 -12.79 -20.41
CA ASP A 147 18.01 -12.70 -21.64
C ASP A 147 19.09 -13.78 -21.70
N GLN A 148 19.78 -14.02 -20.58
CA GLN A 148 20.77 -15.09 -20.49
C GLN A 148 20.12 -16.48 -20.69
N GLN A 149 18.98 -16.73 -20.06
CA GLN A 149 18.26 -18.00 -20.23
C GLN A 149 17.78 -18.19 -21.67
N GLN A 150 17.28 -17.13 -22.31
CA GLN A 150 16.86 -17.15 -23.71
C GLN A 150 18.02 -17.52 -24.63
N ALA A 151 19.18 -16.87 -24.48
CA ALA A 151 20.38 -17.19 -25.26
C ALA A 151 20.84 -18.64 -25.06
N THR A 152 20.72 -19.15 -23.83
CA THR A 152 21.07 -20.55 -23.51
C THR A 152 20.14 -21.54 -24.20
N PHE A 153 18.84 -21.23 -24.27
CA PHE A 153 17.86 -22.04 -24.97
C PHE A 153 18.11 -22.05 -26.50
N GLU A 154 18.38 -20.89 -27.09
CA GLU A 154 18.72 -20.79 -28.52
C GLU A 154 19.97 -21.60 -28.87
N HIS A 155 21.01 -21.52 -28.04
CA HIS A 155 22.22 -22.33 -28.23
C HIS A 155 21.92 -23.83 -28.14
N LEU A 156 21.08 -24.26 -27.18
CA LEU A 156 20.69 -25.67 -27.07
C LEU A 156 19.91 -26.13 -28.31
N GLN A 157 18.98 -25.30 -28.81
CA GLN A 157 18.22 -25.61 -30.01
C GLN A 157 19.15 -25.80 -31.22
N GLN A 158 20.09 -24.88 -31.44
CA GLN A 158 21.10 -25.01 -32.48
C GLN A 158 21.95 -26.27 -32.34
N SER A 159 22.30 -26.65 -31.10
CA SER A 159 23.05 -27.88 -30.83
C SER A 159 22.25 -29.13 -31.20
N ILE A 160 20.94 -29.14 -30.95
CA ILE A 160 20.06 -30.27 -31.31
C ILE A 160 19.97 -30.39 -32.82
N GLU A 161 19.70 -29.28 -33.52
CA GLU A 161 19.63 -29.23 -35.00
C GLU A 161 20.92 -29.75 -35.65
N HIS A 162 22.08 -29.36 -35.11
CA HIS A 162 23.37 -29.84 -35.59
C HIS A 162 23.59 -31.34 -35.34
N ILE A 163 23.15 -31.88 -34.19
CA ILE A 163 23.21 -33.31 -33.91
C ILE A 163 22.31 -34.10 -34.85
N GLU A 164 21.08 -33.64 -35.07
CA GLU A 164 20.12 -34.27 -35.98
C GLU A 164 20.66 -34.31 -37.41
N SER A 165 21.18 -33.19 -37.92
CA SER A 165 21.80 -33.13 -39.26
C SER A 165 22.98 -34.10 -39.40
N ARG A 166 23.84 -34.18 -38.37
CA ARG A 166 24.96 -35.13 -38.37
C ARG A 166 24.47 -36.58 -38.36
N GLN A 167 23.45 -36.91 -37.58
CA GLN A 167 22.87 -38.24 -37.54
C GLN A 167 22.25 -38.64 -38.88
N GLU A 168 21.51 -37.73 -39.52
CA GLU A 168 20.90 -37.95 -40.83
C GLU A 168 21.96 -38.20 -41.91
N SER A 169 23.02 -37.38 -41.94
CA SER A 169 24.12 -37.57 -42.88
C SER A 169 24.87 -38.88 -42.67
N GLN A 170 25.14 -39.26 -41.41
CA GLN A 170 25.81 -40.53 -41.08
C GLN A 170 24.95 -41.73 -41.45
N HIS A 171 23.63 -41.62 -41.24
CA HIS A 171 22.68 -42.65 -41.61
C HIS A 171 22.62 -42.84 -43.13
N GLU A 172 22.55 -41.74 -43.90
CA GLU A 172 22.53 -41.82 -45.37
C GLU A 172 23.85 -42.41 -45.91
N GLU A 173 25.01 -42.02 -45.37
CA GLU A 173 26.30 -42.59 -45.74
C GLU A 173 26.37 -44.10 -45.48
N MET A 174 25.92 -44.53 -44.30
CA MET A 174 25.83 -45.95 -43.95
C MET A 174 24.89 -46.72 -44.91
N MET A 175 23.73 -46.15 -45.25
CA MET A 175 22.79 -46.74 -46.19
C MET A 175 23.36 -46.80 -47.61
N ALA A 176 24.08 -45.78 -48.05
CA ALA A 176 24.79 -45.79 -49.33
C ALA A 176 25.87 -46.88 -49.38
N TYR A 177 26.65 -47.03 -48.30
CA TYR A 177 27.65 -48.09 -48.16
C TYR A 177 27.00 -49.48 -48.25
N LEU A 178 25.92 -49.74 -47.50
CA LEU A 178 25.22 -51.02 -47.52
C LEU A 178 24.68 -51.36 -48.92
N ARG A 179 24.08 -50.39 -49.62
CA ARG A 179 23.63 -50.55 -51.01
C ARG A 179 24.78 -50.85 -51.98
N SER A 180 25.97 -50.31 -51.72
CA SER A 180 27.17 -50.60 -52.52
C SER A 180 27.72 -52.01 -52.28
N VAL A 181 27.72 -52.50 -51.04
CA VAL A 181 28.25 -53.83 -50.69
C VAL A 181 27.26 -54.95 -51.03
N PHE A 182 25.95 -54.66 -50.95
CA PHE A 182 24.87 -55.61 -51.24
C PHE A 182 23.93 -55.05 -52.32
N PRO A 183 24.33 -55.11 -53.61
CA PRO A 183 23.47 -54.65 -54.70
C PRO A 183 22.22 -55.52 -54.81
N SER A 184 21.07 -54.90 -55.08
CA SER A 184 19.81 -55.61 -55.24
C SER A 184 19.91 -56.68 -56.35
N PRO A 185 19.29 -57.86 -56.17
CA PRO A 185 19.23 -58.88 -57.21
C PRO A 185 18.59 -58.30 -58.48
N GLN A 186 19.21 -58.53 -59.64
CA GLN A 186 18.60 -58.11 -60.90
C GLN A 186 17.37 -58.99 -61.21
N PRO A 187 16.25 -58.40 -61.67
CA PRO A 187 15.03 -59.12 -62.05
C PRO A 187 15.22 -59.99 -63.30
#